data_AF-A0A4P8IKG6-F1
#
_entry.id   AF-A0A4P8IKG6-F1
#
_cell.length_a   1.000
_cell.length_b   1.000
_cell.length_c   1.000
_cell.angle_alpha   90.00
_cell.angle_beta   90.00
_cell.angle_gamma   90.00
#
_symmetry.space_group_name_H-M   'P 1'
#
loop_
_entity.id
_entity.type
_entity.pdbx_description
1 polymer ?
#
loop_
_entity_poly.entity_id
_entity_poly.type
_entity_poly.pdbx_seq_one_letter_code
_entity_poly.pdbx_strand_id
1 'polypeptide(L)'
;MKKAVTKIFALALAVIIIAAGVGMGVPAPKRVEASNKVSVKVSTTRKVKTKKYKLKKKVRRKKTTTVKKIKTTKKLTKSVSKKVEKIIRKNTVVKTTMKAKRKTVKTTVTTKTTTKTTNLARSGSADINQLKGIIDTRVINSFKKTGMKIETNPRSSVLKGADGVFSPSKKRIYLKANVDRVLVHEVGHFVAYRQGRADSTKEFLSIYKAEKNKFKGDNKKYAVSSNKEFFAECFKEYSMNKSSLKKNCPRSYKYIQSVISRM
;
A
#
# COMPACT_ATOMS: atom_id res chain seq x y z
N MET A 1 -39.99 7.69 -20.67
CA MET A 1 -39.23 8.72 -21.44
C MET A 1 -37.89 9.02 -20.78
N LYS A 2 -36.86 9.12 -21.63
CA LYS A 2 -35.42 8.86 -21.43
C LYS A 2 -34.73 9.78 -20.38
N LYS A 3 -34.00 9.20 -19.43
CA LYS A 3 -33.21 9.92 -18.41
C LYS A 3 -31.74 9.99 -18.84
N ALA A 4 -31.32 11.13 -19.39
CA ALA A 4 -29.90 11.42 -19.60
C ALA A 4 -29.21 11.63 -18.24
N VAL A 5 -28.24 10.78 -17.90
CA VAL A 5 -27.41 10.88 -16.69
C VAL A 5 -25.99 11.19 -17.11
N THR A 6 -25.62 12.47 -17.14
CA THR A 6 -24.23 12.89 -17.37
C THR A 6 -23.42 12.66 -16.09
N LYS A 7 -22.52 11.66 -16.10
CA LYS A 7 -21.59 11.38 -14.99
C LYS A 7 -20.26 12.08 -15.27
N ILE A 8 -19.91 13.09 -14.46
CA ILE A 8 -18.58 13.70 -14.47
C ILE A 8 -17.86 13.23 -13.20
N PHE A 9 -16.76 12.48 -13.36
CA PHE A 9 -15.86 12.07 -12.27
C PHE A 9 -14.60 12.94 -12.31
N ALA A 10 -14.44 13.83 -11.33
CA ALA A 10 -13.18 14.52 -11.08
C ALA A 10 -12.46 13.82 -9.91
N LEU A 11 -11.27 13.26 -10.15
CA LEU A 11 -10.43 12.61 -9.14
C LEU A 11 -9.25 13.54 -8.82
N ALA A 12 -9.32 14.27 -7.70
CA ALA A 12 -8.21 15.07 -7.20
C ALA A 12 -7.52 14.33 -6.05
N LEU A 13 -6.23 13.99 -6.20
CA LEU A 13 -5.40 13.33 -5.19
C LEU A 13 -4.45 14.36 -4.57
N ALA A 14 -4.78 14.87 -3.38
CA ALA A 14 -3.84 15.70 -2.61
C ALA A 14 -3.01 14.82 -1.67
N VAL A 15 -1.68 14.90 -1.78
CA VAL A 15 -0.70 14.21 -0.92
C VAL A 15 -0.08 15.27 -0.01
N ILE A 16 -0.30 15.15 1.30
CA ILE A 16 0.40 15.96 2.32
C ILE A 16 1.49 15.06 2.92
N ILE A 17 2.75 15.49 2.80
CA ILE A 17 3.91 14.93 3.50
C ILE A 17 4.20 15.87 4.67
N ILE A 18 4.26 15.35 5.89
CA ILE A 18 4.79 16.10 7.06
C ILE A 18 6.09 15.41 7.45
N ALA A 19 7.19 16.16 7.32
CA ALA A 19 8.52 15.82 7.81
C ALA A 19 8.71 16.31 9.26
N ALA A 20 9.66 15.67 9.95
CA ALA A 20 9.86 15.64 11.38
C ALA A 20 10.26 16.99 12.02
N GLY A 21 9.80 17.20 13.26
CA GLY A 21 10.33 18.20 14.18
C GLY A 21 11.53 17.66 14.94
N VAL A 22 12.55 18.50 15.04
CA VAL A 22 13.81 18.35 15.79
C VAL A 22 13.54 18.43 17.29
N GLY A 23 14.27 17.64 18.08
CA GLY A 23 14.31 17.74 19.54
C GLY A 23 15.57 17.08 20.05
N MET A 24 16.55 17.92 20.44
CA MET A 24 17.78 17.53 21.12
C MET A 24 17.46 17.08 22.55
N GLY A 25 18.09 16.00 22.98
CA GLY A 25 18.01 15.46 24.33
C GLY A 25 18.63 14.07 24.35
N VAL A 26 19.78 13.94 25.03
CA VAL A 26 20.46 12.66 25.24
C VAL A 26 19.78 11.95 26.42
N PRO A 27 19.41 10.67 26.30
CA PRO A 27 19.34 9.83 27.49
C PRO A 27 20.01 8.45 27.30
N ALA A 28 20.45 7.93 28.45
CA ALA A 28 21.06 6.63 28.78
C ALA A 28 20.57 5.39 27.98
N PRO A 29 21.37 4.30 27.91
CA PRO A 29 21.18 3.22 26.94
C PRO A 29 19.89 2.45 27.17
N LYS A 30 18.84 2.82 26.43
CA LYS A 30 17.58 2.09 26.39
C LYS A 30 17.77 0.77 25.64
N ARG A 31 17.39 -0.32 26.30
CA ARG A 31 17.08 -1.63 25.71
C ARG A 31 16.29 -1.39 24.43
N VAL A 32 16.80 -1.87 23.29
CA VAL A 32 16.29 -1.55 21.95
C VAL A 32 14.90 -2.15 21.78
N GLU A 33 13.85 -1.39 22.12
CA GLU A 33 12.50 -1.67 21.66
C GLU A 33 12.49 -1.57 20.13
N ALA A 34 12.13 -2.67 19.49
CA ALA A 34 12.05 -2.76 18.06
C ALA A 34 11.16 -1.62 17.51
N SER A 35 11.72 -0.83 16.59
CA SER A 35 11.06 0.39 16.12
C SER A 35 9.73 0.06 15.43
N ASN A 36 8.61 0.30 16.11
CA ASN A 36 7.26 0.23 15.57
C ASN A 36 7.04 1.40 14.59
N LYS A 37 7.69 1.34 13.42
CA LYS A 37 7.52 2.37 12.38
C LYS A 37 6.08 2.33 11.88
N VAL A 38 5.33 3.39 12.15
CA VAL A 38 3.93 3.55 11.73
C VAL A 38 3.91 4.34 10.42
N SER A 39 3.34 3.77 9.36
CA SER A 39 3.04 4.52 8.13
C SER A 39 1.59 4.97 8.13
N VAL A 40 1.34 6.21 7.71
CA VAL A 40 -0.01 6.79 7.62
C VAL A 40 -0.30 7.21 6.18
N LYS A 41 -1.38 6.68 5.61
CA LYS A 41 -1.83 7.02 4.27
C LYS A 41 -3.22 7.63 4.31
N VAL A 42 -3.36 8.83 3.75
CA VAL A 42 -4.64 9.51 3.60
C VAL A 42 -5.04 9.53 2.12
N SER A 43 -6.29 9.20 1.82
CA SER A 43 -6.86 9.38 0.48
C SER A 43 -8.23 10.05 0.58
N THR A 44 -8.52 10.93 -0.37
CA THR A 44 -9.80 11.63 -0.46
C THR A 44 -10.42 11.37 -1.83
N THR A 45 -11.70 11.04 -1.86
CA THR A 45 -12.46 10.90 -3.12
C THR A 45 -13.72 11.75 -3.05
N ARG A 46 -14.11 12.32 -4.20
CA ARG A 46 -15.32 13.13 -4.34
C ARG A 46 -16.18 12.57 -5.45
N LYS A 47 -17.46 12.34 -5.18
CA LYS A 47 -18.46 11.95 -6.18
C LYS A 47 -19.59 12.97 -6.16
N VAL A 48 -19.96 13.46 -7.33
CA VAL A 48 -21.05 14.42 -7.50
C VAL A 48 -22.11 13.79 -8.39
N LYS A 49 -23.37 13.83 -7.94
CA LYS A 49 -24.52 13.39 -8.71
C LYS A 49 -25.56 14.49 -8.72
N THR A 50 -26.07 14.81 -9.90
CA THR A 50 -27.13 15.80 -10.07
C THR A 50 -28.34 15.12 -10.70
N LYS A 51 -29.52 15.32 -10.10
CA LYS A 51 -30.79 14.87 -10.68
C LYS A 51 -31.72 16.08 -10.85
N LYS A 52 -32.38 16.14 -12.00
CA LYS A 52 -33.38 17.18 -12.31
C LYS A 52 -34.76 16.52 -12.40
N TYR A 53 -35.77 17.20 -11.89
CA TYR A 53 -37.16 16.77 -11.84
C TYR A 53 -38.07 17.92 -12.27
N LYS A 54 -39.17 17.60 -12.97
CA LYS A 54 -40.27 18.56 -13.21
C LYS A 54 -41.19 18.59 -11.98
N LEU A 55 -41.63 19.78 -11.59
CA LEU A 55 -42.59 20.00 -10.50
C LEU A 55 -44.00 20.19 -11.06
N LYS A 56 -45.00 19.66 -10.36
CA LYS A 56 -46.41 19.84 -10.72
C LYS A 56 -46.84 21.31 -10.58
N LYS A 57 -46.44 21.98 -9.49
CA LYS A 57 -46.71 23.42 -9.24
C LYS A 57 -45.47 24.28 -9.47
N LYS A 58 -45.66 25.51 -9.97
CA LYS A 58 -44.60 26.51 -10.19
C LYS A 58 -44.21 27.15 -8.85
N VAL A 59 -42.91 27.23 -8.57
CA VAL A 59 -42.40 27.97 -7.41
C VAL A 59 -42.12 29.42 -7.83
N ARG A 60 -42.73 30.39 -7.13
CA ARG A 60 -42.59 31.84 -7.41
C ARG A 60 -41.18 32.37 -7.12
N ARG A 61 -40.53 31.95 -6.03
CA ARG A 61 -39.17 32.36 -5.65
C ARG A 61 -38.20 31.17 -5.58
N LYS A 62 -36.92 31.39 -5.88
CA LYS A 62 -35.89 30.34 -5.83
C LYS A 62 -35.72 29.85 -4.39
N LYS A 63 -36.03 28.58 -4.12
CA LYS A 63 -35.84 27.96 -2.80
C LYS A 63 -34.67 27.00 -2.84
N THR A 64 -33.77 27.08 -1.86
CA THR A 64 -32.61 26.18 -1.74
C THR A 64 -32.53 25.60 -0.34
N THR A 65 -32.39 24.28 -0.23
CA THR A 65 -32.18 23.59 1.04
C THR A 65 -30.91 22.74 0.97
N THR A 66 -30.18 22.63 2.08
CA THR A 66 -28.94 21.85 2.16
C THR A 66 -29.00 20.94 3.37
N VAL A 67 -28.75 19.65 3.17
CA VAL A 67 -28.65 18.65 4.25
C VAL A 67 -27.24 18.09 4.25
N LYS A 68 -26.62 18.00 5.44
CA LYS A 68 -25.29 17.42 5.65
C LYS A 68 -25.41 16.17 6.52
N LYS A 69 -24.74 15.08 6.13
CA LYS A 69 -24.64 13.83 6.91
C LYS A 69 -23.19 13.38 6.95
N ILE A 70 -22.71 13.04 8.14
CA ILE A 70 -21.35 12.53 8.38
C ILE A 70 -21.47 11.10 8.91
N LYS A 71 -20.70 10.18 8.36
CA LYS A 71 -20.55 8.82 8.90
C LYS A 71 -19.08 8.47 9.01
N THR A 72 -18.68 7.94 10.17
CA THR A 72 -17.33 7.44 10.42
C THR A 72 -17.39 5.93 10.64
N THR A 73 -16.43 5.20 10.09
CA THR A 73 -16.28 3.75 10.30
C THR A 73 -14.82 3.42 10.51
N LYS A 74 -14.53 2.57 11.49
CA LYS A 74 -13.19 2.06 11.78
C LYS A 74 -13.14 0.57 11.43
N LYS A 75 -12.05 0.13 10.79
CA LYS A 75 -11.79 -1.29 10.51
C LYS A 75 -10.37 -1.61 10.92
N LEU A 76 -10.21 -2.61 11.78
CA LEU A 76 -8.92 -3.12 12.23
C LEU A 76 -8.66 -4.47 11.57
N THR A 77 -7.46 -4.64 11.02
CA THR A 77 -6.99 -5.93 10.51
C THR A 77 -5.60 -6.20 11.07
N LYS A 78 -5.43 -7.34 11.74
CA LYS A 78 -4.14 -7.84 12.20
C LYS A 78 -3.72 -9.00 11.31
N SER A 79 -2.45 -9.05 10.96
CA SER A 79 -1.76 -10.20 10.37
C SER A 79 -0.45 -10.40 11.12
N VAL A 80 0.18 -11.58 10.97
CA VAL A 80 1.44 -11.96 11.62
C VAL A 80 2.47 -10.82 11.70
N SER A 81 2.60 -10.02 10.63
CA SER A 81 3.62 -8.97 10.53
C SER A 81 3.10 -7.54 10.38
N LYS A 82 1.78 -7.28 10.54
CA LYS A 82 1.25 -5.89 10.63
C LYS A 82 -0.06 -5.80 11.37
N LYS A 83 -0.26 -4.61 11.94
CA LYS A 83 -1.56 -4.07 12.32
C LYS A 83 -1.94 -2.96 11.35
N VAL A 84 -3.10 -3.05 10.72
CA VAL A 84 -3.66 -1.99 9.86
C VAL A 84 -4.95 -1.48 10.47
N GLU A 85 -4.99 -0.18 10.75
CA GLU A 85 -6.16 0.54 11.22
C GLU A 85 -6.65 1.47 10.12
N LYS A 86 -7.84 1.22 9.59
CA LYS A 86 -8.47 2.03 8.53
C LYS A 86 -9.65 2.80 9.08
N ILE A 87 -9.58 4.13 9.02
CA ILE A 87 -10.63 5.06 9.41
C ILE A 87 -11.22 5.67 8.13
N ILE A 88 -12.52 5.47 7.92
CA ILE A 88 -13.25 5.98 6.76
C ILE A 88 -14.25 7.02 7.25
N ARG A 89 -14.08 8.28 6.84
CA ARG A 89 -15.01 9.38 7.08
C ARG A 89 -15.73 9.75 5.79
N LYS A 90 -17.05 9.64 5.77
CA LYS A 90 -17.90 9.92 4.61
C LYS A 90 -18.82 11.09 4.91
N ASN A 91 -18.62 12.19 4.19
CA ASN A 91 -19.43 13.40 4.25
C ASN A 91 -20.35 13.44 3.04
N THR A 92 -21.65 13.50 3.27
CA THR A 92 -22.67 13.61 2.22
C THR A 92 -23.37 14.95 2.35
N VAL A 93 -23.36 15.74 1.29
CA VAL A 93 -24.04 17.03 1.18
C VAL A 93 -25.09 16.94 0.09
N VAL A 94 -26.36 17.11 0.43
CA VAL A 94 -27.47 17.15 -0.52
C VAL A 94 -27.99 18.57 -0.60
N LYS A 95 -27.76 19.23 -1.73
CA LYS A 95 -28.29 20.56 -2.03
C LYS A 95 -29.47 20.41 -2.98
N THR A 96 -30.66 20.82 -2.54
CA THR A 96 -31.87 20.84 -3.35
C THR A 96 -32.18 22.28 -3.72
N THR A 97 -32.40 22.54 -5.00
CA THR A 97 -32.77 23.87 -5.52
C THR A 97 -34.03 23.75 -6.35
N MET A 98 -35.02 24.59 -6.05
CA MET A 98 -36.28 24.68 -6.78
C MET A 98 -36.37 26.05 -7.45
N LYS A 99 -36.63 26.08 -8.76
CA LYS A 99 -36.83 27.32 -9.54
C LYS A 99 -37.92 27.05 -10.59
N ALA A 100 -38.95 27.90 -10.65
CA ALA A 100 -40.09 27.73 -11.54
C ALA A 100 -40.70 26.31 -11.39
N LYS A 101 -40.89 25.56 -12.49
CA LYS A 101 -41.38 24.17 -12.49
C LYS A 101 -40.26 23.12 -12.44
N ARG A 102 -39.05 23.46 -11.97
CA ARG A 102 -37.89 22.55 -11.93
C ARG A 102 -37.35 22.37 -10.51
N LYS A 103 -37.08 21.12 -10.12
CA LYS A 103 -36.35 20.74 -8.90
C LYS A 103 -35.03 20.08 -9.29
N THR A 104 -33.92 20.63 -8.81
CA THR A 104 -32.58 20.08 -9.00
C THR A 104 -32.03 19.62 -7.66
N VAL A 105 -31.61 18.36 -7.58
CA VAL A 105 -30.98 17.77 -6.40
C VAL A 105 -29.53 17.45 -6.75
N LYS A 106 -28.59 18.13 -6.10
CA LYS A 106 -27.15 17.91 -6.23
C LYS A 106 -26.65 17.23 -4.96
N THR A 107 -26.23 15.98 -5.08
CA THR A 107 -25.62 15.20 -4.02
C THR A 107 -24.11 15.17 -4.22
N THR A 108 -23.35 15.66 -3.25
CA THR A 108 -21.89 15.54 -3.19
C THR A 108 -21.52 14.60 -2.06
N VAL A 109 -20.74 13.57 -2.37
CA VAL A 109 -20.19 12.63 -1.39
C VAL A 109 -18.68 12.77 -1.40
N THR A 110 -18.12 13.17 -0.26
CA THR A 110 -16.68 13.22 -0.03
C THR A 110 -16.30 12.11 0.94
N THR A 111 -15.41 11.21 0.54
CA THR A 111 -14.91 10.13 1.40
C THR A 111 -13.43 10.34 1.67
N LYS A 112 -13.06 10.55 2.93
CA LYS A 112 -11.68 10.57 3.40
C LYS A 112 -11.36 9.23 4.06
N THR A 113 -10.28 8.59 3.66
CA THR A 113 -9.80 7.33 4.24
C THR A 113 -8.40 7.53 4.77
N THR A 114 -8.21 7.31 6.07
CA THR A 114 -6.91 7.28 6.74
C THR A 114 -6.57 5.84 7.07
N THR A 115 -5.42 5.35 6.63
CA THR A 115 -4.93 4.00 6.92
C THR A 115 -3.63 4.15 7.69
N LYS A 116 -3.58 3.64 8.93
CA LYS A 116 -2.36 3.51 9.72
C LYS A 116 -1.88 2.06 9.63
N THR A 117 -0.61 1.84 9.32
CA THR A 117 0.00 0.52 9.28
C THR A 117 1.18 0.50 10.25
N THR A 118 1.11 -0.36 11.25
CA THR A 118 2.19 -0.62 12.20
C THR A 118 2.85 -1.94 11.82
N ASN A 119 4.14 -1.91 11.53
CA ASN A 119 4.94 -3.12 11.38
C ASN A 119 5.14 -3.76 12.76
N LEU A 120 4.88 -5.07 12.86
CA LEU A 120 5.18 -5.82 14.08
C LEU A 120 6.57 -6.42 13.92
N ALA A 121 7.48 -6.03 14.79
CA ALA A 121 8.80 -6.64 14.86
C ALA A 121 8.77 -7.84 15.81
N ARG A 122 9.49 -8.89 15.44
CA ARG A 122 9.77 -10.04 16.28
C ARG A 122 10.94 -9.73 17.22
N SER A 123 10.95 -10.40 18.36
CA SER A 123 12.10 -10.40 19.27
C SER A 123 13.25 -11.20 18.66
N GLY A 124 14.49 -10.79 18.95
CA GLY A 124 15.69 -11.51 18.55
C GLY A 124 16.09 -11.33 17.08
N SER A 125 17.12 -12.07 16.69
CA SER A 125 17.69 -12.05 15.34
C SER A 125 16.74 -12.65 14.31
N ALA A 126 16.68 -12.03 13.14
CA ALA A 126 15.89 -12.55 12.02
C ALA A 126 16.50 -13.84 11.43
N ASP A 127 15.63 -14.79 11.08
CA ASP A 127 16.00 -16.07 10.47
C ASP A 127 15.07 -16.39 9.30
N ILE A 128 15.57 -17.03 8.24
CA ILE A 128 14.77 -17.36 7.05
C ILE A 128 13.62 -18.34 7.36
N ASN A 129 13.80 -19.24 8.34
CA ASN A 129 12.79 -20.21 8.79
C ASN A 129 11.58 -19.54 9.42
N GLN A 130 11.72 -18.32 9.94
CA GLN A 130 10.60 -17.58 10.52
C GLN A 130 9.54 -17.23 9.46
N LEU A 131 9.90 -17.33 8.17
CA LEU A 131 9.03 -17.13 7.02
C LEU A 131 8.37 -18.41 6.49
N LYS A 132 8.56 -19.57 7.15
CA LYS A 132 7.80 -20.79 6.82
C LYS A 132 6.29 -20.51 6.89
N GLY A 133 5.55 -20.93 5.87
CA GLY A 133 4.12 -20.64 5.72
C GLY A 133 3.79 -19.23 5.21
N ILE A 134 4.78 -18.34 5.09
CA ILE A 134 4.64 -17.01 4.47
C ILE A 134 5.20 -17.03 3.04
N ILE A 135 6.39 -17.61 2.85
CA ILE A 135 7.03 -17.75 1.54
C ILE A 135 7.11 -19.23 1.14
N ASP A 136 7.30 -19.47 -0.16
CA ASP A 136 7.44 -20.82 -0.72
C ASP A 136 8.70 -21.52 -0.17
N THR A 137 8.59 -22.81 0.18
CA THR A 137 9.68 -23.58 0.79
C THR A 137 10.89 -23.72 -0.14
N ARG A 138 10.70 -23.69 -1.47
CA ARG A 138 11.80 -23.67 -2.44
C ARG A 138 12.69 -22.45 -2.26
N VAL A 139 12.11 -21.29 -1.96
CA VAL A 139 12.86 -20.05 -1.69
C VAL A 139 13.70 -20.21 -0.42
N ILE A 140 13.12 -20.77 0.64
CA ILE A 140 13.82 -21.02 1.92
C ILE A 140 14.99 -21.98 1.70
N ASN A 141 14.75 -23.09 1.00
CA ASN A 141 15.77 -24.10 0.74
C ASN A 141 16.89 -23.54 -0.15
N SER A 142 16.54 -22.79 -1.20
CA SER A 142 17.50 -22.12 -2.08
C SER A 142 18.35 -21.10 -1.30
N PHE A 143 17.74 -20.30 -0.43
CA PHE A 143 18.45 -19.37 0.45
C PHE A 143 19.51 -20.08 1.29
N LYS A 144 19.11 -21.16 1.99
CA LYS A 144 20.04 -21.95 2.83
C LYS A 144 21.20 -22.53 2.02
N LYS A 145 20.94 -23.08 0.84
CA LYS A 145 21.97 -23.67 -0.04
C LYS A 145 23.04 -22.66 -0.47
N THR A 146 22.72 -21.37 -0.55
CA THR A 146 23.70 -20.34 -0.93
C THR A 146 24.68 -19.95 0.18
N GLY A 147 24.46 -20.41 1.42
CA GLY A 147 25.26 -19.99 2.58
C GLY A 147 25.06 -18.53 2.99
N MET A 148 24.00 -17.89 2.47
CA MET A 148 23.71 -16.48 2.74
C MET A 148 23.20 -16.30 4.17
N LYS A 149 23.61 -15.21 4.83
CA LYS A 149 23.23 -14.92 6.23
C LYS A 149 22.22 -13.78 6.34
N ILE A 150 21.52 -13.70 7.46
CA ILE A 150 20.67 -12.56 7.83
C ILE A 150 21.27 -11.92 9.07
N GLU A 151 21.45 -10.60 9.05
CA GLU A 151 21.95 -9.83 10.18
C GLU A 151 20.94 -8.75 10.54
N THR A 152 20.54 -8.71 11.80
CA THR A 152 19.71 -7.63 12.33
C THR A 152 20.61 -6.65 13.07
N ASN A 153 20.90 -5.50 12.46
CA ASN A 153 21.79 -4.50 13.01
C ASN A 153 21.27 -3.10 12.67
N PRO A 154 20.63 -2.39 13.62
CA PRO A 154 20.03 -1.08 13.37
C PRO A 154 21.07 0.01 13.07
N ARG A 155 22.35 -0.21 13.39
CA ARG A 155 23.45 0.74 13.22
C ARG A 155 24.34 0.44 12.02
N SER A 156 24.00 -0.59 11.23
CA SER A 156 24.80 -0.95 10.06
C SER A 156 24.82 0.21 9.05
N SER A 157 26.02 0.69 8.73
CA SER A 157 26.24 1.73 7.71
C SER A 157 25.77 1.29 6.32
N VAL A 158 25.67 -0.02 6.08
CA VAL A 158 25.14 -0.61 4.84
C VAL A 158 23.67 -0.25 4.62
N LEU A 159 22.89 -0.05 5.69
CA LEU A 159 21.48 0.25 5.59
C LEU A 159 21.21 1.64 5.00
N LYS A 160 22.10 2.63 5.16
CA LYS A 160 21.95 4.00 4.62
C LYS A 160 20.53 4.60 4.82
N GLY A 161 19.91 4.33 5.96
CA GLY A 161 18.55 4.80 6.28
C GLY A 161 17.39 3.91 5.79
N ALA A 162 17.67 2.85 5.03
CA ALA A 162 16.71 1.81 4.66
C ALA A 162 16.36 0.91 5.86
N ASP A 163 15.19 0.26 5.79
CA ASP A 163 14.76 -0.69 6.82
C ASP A 163 15.41 -2.08 6.60
N GLY A 164 15.88 -2.38 5.38
CA GLY A 164 16.62 -3.60 5.01
C GLY A 164 17.44 -3.39 3.73
N VAL A 165 18.46 -4.23 3.53
CA VAL A 165 19.30 -4.26 2.33
C VAL A 165 19.76 -5.70 2.03
N PHE A 166 19.42 -6.21 0.85
CA PHE A 166 20.02 -7.40 0.26
C PHE A 166 21.39 -7.07 -0.39
N SER A 167 22.44 -7.76 0.05
CA SER A 167 23.81 -7.61 -0.47
C SER A 167 24.35 -8.96 -0.97
N PRO A 168 24.32 -9.21 -2.29
CA PRO A 168 24.86 -10.45 -2.85
C PRO A 168 26.39 -10.54 -2.67
N SER A 169 27.12 -9.43 -2.80
CA SER A 169 28.57 -9.40 -2.62
C SER A 169 29.01 -9.78 -1.21
N LYS A 170 28.26 -9.36 -0.18
CA LYS A 170 28.53 -9.72 1.20
C LYS A 170 27.84 -11.03 1.63
N LYS A 171 27.17 -11.73 0.70
CA LYS A 171 26.31 -12.90 0.95
C LYS A 171 25.43 -12.69 2.20
N ARG A 172 24.75 -11.54 2.28
CA ARG A 172 23.99 -11.18 3.48
C ARG A 172 22.76 -10.31 3.18
N ILE A 173 21.70 -10.51 3.96
CA ILE A 173 20.61 -9.56 4.13
C ILE A 173 20.83 -8.81 5.45
N TYR A 174 20.87 -7.48 5.38
CA TYR A 174 20.90 -6.62 6.55
C TYR A 174 19.47 -6.13 6.84
N LEU A 175 19.07 -6.17 8.10
CA LEU A 175 17.81 -5.63 8.57
C LEU A 175 18.05 -4.64 9.70
N LYS A 176 17.31 -3.53 9.68
CA LYS A 176 17.31 -2.59 10.80
C LYS A 176 16.65 -3.21 12.04
N ALA A 177 15.56 -3.94 11.83
CA ALA A 177 14.81 -4.64 12.85
C ALA A 177 14.22 -5.92 12.26
N ASN A 178 13.96 -6.92 13.13
CA ASN A 178 13.38 -8.20 12.71
C ASN A 178 11.89 -8.05 12.36
N VAL A 179 11.61 -7.55 11.16
CA VAL A 179 10.24 -7.32 10.65
C VAL A 179 10.04 -8.20 9.42
N ASP A 180 9.12 -9.17 9.50
CA ASP A 180 8.93 -10.15 8.42
C ASP A 180 8.65 -9.50 7.06
N ARG A 181 7.95 -8.35 7.00
CA ARG A 181 7.69 -7.66 5.73
C ARG A 181 8.93 -7.14 5.04
N VAL A 182 9.84 -6.61 5.85
CA VAL A 182 11.12 -6.09 5.35
C VAL A 182 11.95 -7.30 4.91
N LEU A 183 12.04 -8.34 5.73
CA LEU A 183 12.76 -9.55 5.36
C LEU A 183 12.20 -10.19 4.07
N VAL A 184 10.88 -10.33 3.93
CA VAL A 184 10.27 -10.88 2.72
C VAL A 184 10.55 -10.02 1.49
N HIS A 185 10.60 -8.69 1.65
CA HIS A 185 11.00 -7.79 0.57
C HIS A 185 12.46 -8.06 0.15
N GLU A 186 13.41 -8.11 1.10
CA GLU A 186 14.82 -8.40 0.81
C GLU A 186 15.01 -9.81 0.20
N VAL A 187 14.22 -10.78 0.64
CA VAL A 187 14.18 -12.12 0.04
C VAL A 187 13.67 -12.06 -1.41
N GLY A 188 12.79 -11.13 -1.75
CA GLY A 188 12.39 -10.86 -3.13
C GLY A 188 13.56 -10.45 -4.03
N HIS A 189 14.48 -9.61 -3.53
CA HIS A 189 15.72 -9.30 -4.26
C HIS A 189 16.63 -10.53 -4.40
N PHE A 190 16.75 -11.34 -3.35
CA PHE A 190 17.47 -12.61 -3.42
C PHE A 190 16.90 -13.55 -4.49
N VAL A 191 15.58 -13.72 -4.54
CA VAL A 191 14.90 -14.56 -5.55
C VAL A 191 15.21 -14.07 -6.96
N ALA A 192 15.11 -12.76 -7.21
CA ALA A 192 15.47 -12.19 -8.50
C ALA A 192 16.93 -12.44 -8.87
N TYR A 193 17.85 -12.26 -7.91
CA TYR A 193 19.28 -12.50 -8.10
C TYR A 193 19.56 -13.97 -8.44
N ARG A 194 19.00 -14.91 -7.66
CA ARG A 194 19.21 -16.35 -7.83
C ARG A 194 18.70 -16.89 -9.16
N GLN A 195 17.72 -16.20 -9.74
CA GLN A 195 17.08 -16.54 -11.01
C GLN A 195 17.59 -15.66 -12.16
N GLY A 196 18.88 -15.35 -12.18
CA GLY A 196 19.53 -14.68 -13.31
C GLY A 196 19.07 -13.23 -13.53
N ARG A 197 18.80 -12.49 -12.45
CA ARG A 197 18.21 -11.13 -12.49
C ARG A 197 16.84 -11.13 -13.15
N ALA A 198 15.93 -11.98 -12.66
CA ALA A 198 14.54 -12.04 -13.10
C ALA A 198 13.83 -10.67 -13.07
N ASP A 199 14.27 -9.78 -12.17
CA ASP A 199 13.81 -8.38 -12.04
C ASP A 199 14.24 -7.47 -13.20
N SER A 200 15.14 -7.91 -14.08
CA SER A 200 15.78 -7.09 -15.11
C SER A 200 15.64 -7.68 -16.52
N THR A 201 14.89 -8.77 -16.68
CA THR A 201 14.60 -9.38 -17.99
C THR A 201 13.71 -8.47 -18.85
N LYS A 202 13.78 -8.63 -20.18
CA LYS A 202 12.92 -7.90 -21.12
C LYS A 202 11.42 -8.15 -20.83
N GLU A 203 11.06 -9.39 -20.52
CA GLU A 203 9.70 -9.77 -20.14
C GLU A 203 9.24 -9.02 -18.89
N PHE A 204 10.04 -9.03 -17.83
CA PHE A 204 9.66 -8.37 -16.58
C PHE A 204 9.62 -6.85 -16.71
N LEU A 205 10.52 -6.25 -17.49
CA LEU A 205 10.48 -4.81 -17.81
C LEU A 205 9.16 -4.42 -18.50
N SER A 206 8.65 -5.26 -19.40
CA SER A 206 7.33 -5.06 -20.03
C SER A 206 6.20 -5.14 -19.00
N ILE A 207 6.24 -6.12 -18.10
CA ILE A 207 5.27 -6.29 -17.02
C ILE A 207 5.29 -5.07 -16.08
N TYR A 208 6.48 -4.63 -15.66
CA TYR A 208 6.68 -3.47 -14.80
C TYR A 208 6.06 -2.20 -15.42
N LYS A 209 6.37 -1.90 -16.69
CA LYS A 209 5.81 -0.74 -17.39
C LYS A 209 4.27 -0.80 -17.43
N ALA A 210 3.69 -1.98 -17.65
CA ALA A 210 2.25 -2.17 -17.75
C ALA A 210 1.50 -2.14 -16.40
N GLU A 211 2.13 -2.57 -15.31
CA GLU A 211 1.45 -2.84 -14.03
C GLU A 211 1.88 -1.94 -12.86
N LYS A 212 3.02 -1.23 -12.93
CA LYS A 212 3.52 -0.39 -11.83
C LYS A 212 2.46 0.59 -11.29
N ASN A 213 1.69 1.21 -12.20
CA ASN A 213 0.67 2.17 -11.82
C ASN A 213 -0.59 1.54 -11.19
N LYS A 214 -0.78 0.22 -11.35
CA LYS A 214 -1.91 -0.54 -10.83
C LYS A 214 -1.63 -1.10 -9.43
N PHE A 215 -0.37 -1.22 -9.05
CA PHE A 215 0.07 -1.74 -7.75
C PHE A 215 -0.61 -1.04 -6.57
N LYS A 216 -1.11 -1.85 -5.62
CA LYS A 216 -1.89 -1.40 -4.44
C LYS A 216 -1.23 -1.71 -3.10
N GLY A 217 0.01 -2.16 -3.08
CA GLY A 217 0.75 -2.42 -1.84
C GLY A 217 0.99 -1.17 -0.99
N ASP A 218 1.41 -1.40 0.25
CA ASP A 218 1.47 -0.38 1.30
C ASP A 218 2.50 0.75 0.98
N ASN A 219 3.52 0.48 0.15
CA ASN A 219 4.55 1.45 -0.22
C ASN A 219 4.66 1.70 -1.75
N LYS A 220 3.55 2.08 -2.40
CA LYS A 220 3.51 2.27 -3.87
C LYS A 220 4.63 3.17 -4.42
N LYS A 221 4.93 4.31 -3.79
CA LYS A 221 5.94 5.26 -4.31
C LYS A 221 7.32 4.59 -4.41
N TYR A 222 7.71 3.88 -3.36
CA TYR A 222 8.95 3.13 -3.32
C TYR A 222 8.91 1.93 -4.28
N ALA A 223 7.81 1.16 -4.26
CA ALA A 223 7.62 -0.01 -5.12
C ALA A 223 7.72 0.27 -6.61
N VAL A 224 7.37 1.48 -7.07
CA VAL A 224 7.38 1.83 -8.50
C VAL A 224 8.58 2.69 -8.88
N SER A 225 9.55 2.87 -7.98
CA SER A 225 10.75 3.67 -8.23
C SER A 225 11.69 2.99 -9.23
N SER A 226 11.82 1.67 -9.14
CA SER A 226 12.59 0.85 -10.08
C SER A 226 11.88 -0.48 -10.33
N ASN A 227 12.27 -1.16 -11.42
CA ASN A 227 11.86 -2.54 -11.69
C ASN A 227 12.30 -3.50 -10.57
N LYS A 228 13.47 -3.27 -9.96
CA LYS A 228 14.00 -4.14 -8.89
C LYS A 228 13.15 -4.06 -7.63
N GLU A 229 12.82 -2.84 -7.20
CA GLU A 229 11.88 -2.59 -6.09
C GLU A 229 10.49 -3.12 -6.42
N PHE A 230 10.05 -2.96 -7.67
CA PHE A 230 8.75 -3.46 -8.10
C PHE A 230 8.67 -4.99 -8.02
N PHE A 231 9.74 -5.70 -8.42
CA PHE A 231 9.82 -7.15 -8.28
C PHE A 231 9.73 -7.58 -6.82
N ALA A 232 10.56 -6.99 -5.95
CA ALA A 232 10.59 -7.33 -4.52
C ALA A 232 9.25 -7.04 -3.82
N GLU A 233 8.60 -5.93 -4.16
CA GLU A 233 7.28 -5.59 -3.64
C GLU A 233 6.18 -6.50 -4.18
N CYS A 234 6.25 -6.91 -5.44
CA CYS A 234 5.35 -7.92 -5.99
C CYS A 234 5.56 -9.28 -5.32
N PHE A 235 6.81 -9.68 -5.02
CA PHE A 235 7.11 -10.92 -4.31
C PHE A 235 6.52 -10.89 -2.91
N LYS A 236 6.71 -9.79 -2.18
CA LYS A 236 6.11 -9.60 -0.86
C LYS A 236 4.58 -9.68 -0.90
N GLU A 237 3.93 -9.04 -1.88
CA GLU A 237 2.47 -9.13 -2.03
C GLU A 237 2.01 -10.53 -2.46
N TYR A 238 2.81 -11.27 -3.25
CA TYR A 238 2.54 -12.66 -3.60
C TYR A 238 2.52 -13.55 -2.35
N SER A 239 3.48 -13.37 -1.46
CA SER A 239 3.63 -14.12 -0.20
C SER A 239 2.58 -13.75 0.85
N MET A 240 2.26 -12.46 1.01
CA MET A 240 1.44 -12.00 2.14
C MET A 240 0.01 -11.59 1.76
N ASN A 241 -0.27 -11.22 0.51
CA ASN A 241 -1.57 -10.71 0.06
C ASN A 241 -1.91 -11.21 -1.36
N LYS A 242 -1.75 -12.52 -1.59
CA LYS A 242 -1.85 -13.18 -2.91
C LYS A 242 -3.04 -12.72 -3.77
N SER A 243 -4.22 -12.59 -3.17
CA SER A 243 -5.45 -12.14 -3.84
C SER A 243 -5.36 -10.69 -4.36
N SER A 244 -4.75 -9.79 -3.60
CA SER A 244 -4.56 -8.38 -4.00
C SER A 244 -3.63 -8.28 -5.20
N LEU A 245 -2.51 -9.01 -5.19
CA LEU A 245 -1.58 -9.03 -6.31
C LEU A 245 -2.25 -9.63 -7.56
N LYS A 246 -2.89 -10.80 -7.44
CA LYS A 246 -3.57 -11.47 -8.57
C LYS A 246 -4.63 -10.57 -9.21
N LYS A 247 -5.34 -9.76 -8.42
CA LYS A 247 -6.38 -8.84 -8.91
C LYS A 247 -5.81 -7.59 -9.61
N ASN A 248 -4.78 -6.96 -9.05
CA ASN A 248 -4.30 -5.65 -9.51
C ASN A 248 -3.11 -5.75 -10.48
N CYS A 249 -2.29 -6.78 -10.34
CA CYS A 249 -1.06 -7.02 -11.10
C CYS A 249 -0.98 -8.51 -11.52
N PRO A 250 -1.93 -9.00 -12.35
CA PRO A 250 -2.02 -10.41 -12.71
C PRO A 250 -0.80 -10.95 -13.47
N ARG A 251 -0.13 -10.12 -14.29
CA ARG A 251 1.08 -10.55 -15.02
C ARG A 251 2.25 -10.70 -14.05
N SER A 252 2.42 -9.75 -13.13
CA SER A 252 3.43 -9.82 -12.07
C SER A 252 3.22 -11.05 -11.18
N TYR A 253 1.96 -11.35 -10.83
CA TYR A 253 1.59 -12.56 -10.08
C TYR A 253 2.07 -13.84 -10.79
N LYS A 254 1.73 -14.00 -12.08
CA LYS A 254 2.10 -15.18 -12.87
C LYS A 254 3.62 -15.28 -13.05
N TYR A 255 4.27 -14.16 -13.31
CA TYR A 255 5.71 -14.10 -13.48
C TYR A 255 6.45 -14.57 -12.23
N ILE A 256 6.07 -14.08 -11.05
CA ILE A 256 6.69 -14.50 -9.78
C ILE A 256 6.43 -15.98 -9.51
N GLN A 257 5.22 -16.48 -9.79
CA GLN A 257 4.92 -17.90 -9.67
C GLN A 257 5.87 -18.75 -10.54
N SER A 258 6.13 -18.34 -11.78
CA SER A 258 7.07 -19.00 -12.70
C SER A 258 8.53 -18.89 -12.24
N VAL A 259 8.93 -17.75 -11.67
CA VAL A 259 10.28 -17.58 -11.11
C VAL A 259 10.51 -18.54 -9.94
N ILE A 260 9.55 -18.64 -9.02
CA ILE A 260 9.63 -19.56 -7.87
C ILE A 260 9.61 -21.02 -8.31
N SER A 261 8.84 -21.37 -9.36
CA SER A 261 8.76 -22.76 -9.81
C SER A 261 10.07 -23.29 -10.39
N ARG A 262 11.00 -22.40 -10.77
CA ARG A 262 12.32 -22.73 -11.32
C ARG A 262 13.44 -22.69 -10.26
N MET A 263 13.11 -22.52 -8.98
CA MET A 263 14.07 -22.41 -7.86
C MET A 263 14.45 -23.74 -7.22
#